data_AF-A0A7V2XSG1-F1
#
_entry.id   AF-A0A7V2XSG1-F1
#
_cell.length_a   1.000
_cell.length_b   1.000
_cell.length_c   1.000
_cell.angle_alpha   90.00
_cell.angle_beta   90.00
_cell.angle_gamma   90.00
#
_symmetry.space_group_name_H-M   'P 1'
#
loop_
_entity.id
_entity.type
_entity.pdbx_description
1 polymer ?
#
loop_
_entity_poly.entity_id
_entity_poly.type
_entity_poly.pdbx_seq_one_letter_code
_entity_poly.pdbx_strand_id
1 'polypeptide(L)'
;MVRRAAFLAASLLATAALPAGAQVRPRLADGGPKAGTPAPDFTLPLLGGGEKTVTLSAFRGKRPVFLIFANHARLPFWNKAGSLEAIYRAYQDQAAFFVVYIRETHPVDGRRMAVNDRDGIRVKEPVTVEDREAAASACVKDLGLSIPCLLDGMDNAVGTAYAGWPNRLYVIDVDGMVAYQGPPGPKGFRPREAEEALRTLLGASAKQPYATDRDDTSGLEPFLARLSALARSSDADRSGALSCGEFVACGPRIREAWTELAPRHARPTPRDERLNNEATLLKFDTDGDRRLSPEERKAMEADEQAELEALFGKADADGDGALSEAELRAALPLLLGPGYREPTGR
;
A
#
# COMPACT_ATOMS: atom_id res chain seq x y z
N MET A 1 -68.11 -60.04 10.40
CA MET A 1 -67.06 -60.91 9.82
C MET A 1 -66.43 -60.15 8.68
N VAL A 2 -65.09 -60.03 8.66
CA VAL A 2 -64.20 -60.05 7.47
C VAL A 2 -64.48 -58.99 6.38
N ARG A 3 -63.56 -58.23 5.77
CA ARG A 3 -62.12 -57.89 5.82
C ARG A 3 -61.94 -56.89 4.63
N ARG A 4 -60.76 -56.25 4.55
CA ARG A 4 -60.09 -55.66 3.37
C ARG A 4 -60.44 -54.20 3.06
N ALA A 5 -59.50 -53.31 2.73
CA ALA A 5 -58.04 -53.31 2.81
C ALA A 5 -57.62 -51.85 2.54
N ALA A 6 -56.92 -51.19 3.46
CA ALA A 6 -56.22 -49.94 3.18
C ALA A 6 -54.75 -50.29 2.96
N PHE A 7 -54.27 -50.07 1.73
CA PHE A 7 -52.87 -50.26 1.36
C PHE A 7 -52.03 -49.11 1.93
N LEU A 8 -50.95 -49.50 2.63
CA LEU A 8 -49.85 -48.63 3.02
C LEU A 8 -49.14 -48.08 1.77
N ALA A 9 -48.83 -46.79 1.79
CA ALA A 9 -47.64 -46.23 1.16
C ALA A 9 -46.96 -45.31 2.17
N ALA A 10 -46.05 -45.87 2.95
CA ALA A 10 -45.17 -45.12 3.83
C ALA A 10 -44.07 -44.47 2.96
N SER A 11 -44.18 -43.17 2.73
CA SER A 11 -43.09 -42.39 2.17
C SER A 11 -42.09 -42.10 3.28
N LEU A 12 -40.95 -42.80 3.26
CA LEU A 12 -39.76 -42.42 4.04
C LEU A 12 -39.25 -41.08 3.49
N LEU A 13 -39.55 -39.98 4.17
CA LEU A 13 -38.80 -38.74 4.03
C LEU A 13 -37.51 -38.89 4.85
N ALA A 14 -36.44 -39.32 4.18
CA ALA A 14 -35.10 -39.15 4.69
C ALA A 14 -34.78 -37.64 4.66
N THR A 15 -34.89 -36.97 5.81
CA THR A 15 -34.31 -35.66 6.03
C THR A 15 -32.80 -35.77 5.94
N ALA A 16 -32.25 -35.56 4.75
CA ALA A 16 -30.83 -35.31 4.58
C ALA A 16 -30.51 -33.94 5.20
N ALA A 17 -29.92 -33.95 6.39
CA ALA A 17 -29.32 -32.77 6.99
C ALA A 17 -28.15 -32.32 6.11
N LEU A 18 -28.27 -31.14 5.49
CA LEU A 18 -27.19 -30.49 4.76
C LEU A 18 -26.03 -30.19 5.72
N PRO A 19 -24.76 -30.36 5.29
CA PRO A 19 -23.63 -29.98 6.11
C PRO A 19 -23.62 -28.46 6.30
N ALA A 20 -23.47 -28.02 7.54
CA ALA A 20 -23.22 -26.63 7.89
C ALA A 20 -21.90 -26.18 7.25
N GLY A 21 -21.96 -25.45 6.12
CA GLY A 21 -20.74 -25.02 5.45
C GLY A 21 -20.86 -24.59 3.99
N ALA A 22 -21.99 -24.01 3.58
CA ALA A 22 -22.09 -23.38 2.27
C ALA A 22 -23.09 -22.21 2.32
N GLN A 23 -22.67 -21.09 2.92
CA GLN A 23 -23.37 -19.84 2.66
C GLN A 23 -23.15 -19.47 1.19
N VAL A 24 -24.23 -19.53 0.42
CA VAL A 24 -24.32 -18.92 -0.92
C VAL A 24 -23.93 -17.46 -0.75
N ARG A 25 -22.72 -17.08 -1.22
CA ARG A 25 -22.26 -15.69 -1.17
C ARG A 25 -23.14 -14.88 -2.14
N PRO A 26 -23.97 -13.93 -1.66
CA PRO A 26 -24.65 -13.04 -2.57
C PRO A 26 -23.59 -12.27 -3.37
N ARG A 27 -23.77 -12.12 -4.68
CA ARG A 27 -23.09 -11.06 -5.42
C ARG A 27 -23.43 -9.75 -4.71
N LEU A 28 -22.42 -9.09 -4.14
CA LEU A 28 -22.59 -7.80 -3.48
C LEU A 28 -23.20 -6.83 -4.50
N ALA A 29 -24.50 -6.55 -4.34
CA ALA A 29 -25.04 -5.27 -4.74
C ALA A 29 -24.17 -4.18 -4.09
N ASP A 30 -24.09 -3.04 -4.73
CA ASP A 30 -23.12 -1.97 -4.52
C ASP A 30 -23.38 -1.21 -3.19
N GLY A 31 -23.45 -1.96 -2.08
CA GLY A 31 -24.46 -1.85 -1.02
C GLY A 31 -24.16 -0.91 0.14
N GLY A 32 -23.34 0.12 -0.08
CA GLY A 32 -23.19 1.21 0.87
C GLY A 32 -24.01 2.44 0.44
N PRO A 33 -24.07 3.49 1.28
CA PRO A 33 -24.83 4.71 0.97
C PRO A 33 -24.29 5.36 -0.30
N LYS A 34 -25.20 5.76 -1.19
CA LYS A 34 -24.87 6.35 -2.49
C LYS A 34 -24.57 7.84 -2.35
N ALA A 35 -23.79 8.38 -3.28
CA ALA A 35 -23.61 9.83 -3.36
C ALA A 35 -24.97 10.55 -3.44
N GLY A 36 -25.10 11.66 -2.71
CA GLY A 36 -26.35 12.42 -2.54
C GLY A 36 -27.31 11.86 -1.49
N THR A 37 -26.97 10.78 -0.79
CA THR A 37 -27.79 10.23 0.30
C THR A 37 -27.20 10.54 1.68
N PRO A 38 -28.01 10.56 2.76
CA PRO A 38 -27.49 10.75 4.12
C PRO A 38 -26.48 9.67 4.49
N ALA A 39 -25.37 10.08 5.07
CA ALA A 39 -24.37 9.15 5.61
C ALA A 39 -24.90 8.49 6.90
N PRO A 40 -24.84 7.15 7.04
CA PRO A 40 -25.18 6.45 8.28
C PRO A 40 -24.35 6.97 9.45
N ASP A 41 -25.00 7.45 10.50
CA ASP A 41 -24.30 7.97 11.67
C ASP A 41 -23.63 6.84 12.46
N PHE A 42 -22.55 7.18 13.17
CA PHE A 42 -21.86 6.25 14.06
C PHE A 42 -21.23 7.00 15.23
N THR A 43 -20.94 6.27 16.31
CA THR A 43 -20.05 6.70 17.39
C THR A 43 -19.04 5.60 17.65
N LEU A 44 -17.76 5.86 17.38
CA LEU A 44 -16.70 4.86 17.47
C LEU A 44 -15.58 5.30 18.42
N PRO A 45 -14.95 4.38 19.16
CA PRO A 45 -13.79 4.67 20.00
C PRO A 45 -12.58 5.08 19.15
N LEU A 46 -11.83 6.06 19.65
CA LEU A 46 -10.56 6.50 19.09
C LEU A 46 -9.44 5.61 19.63
N LEU A 47 -8.66 5.01 18.74
CA LEU A 47 -7.49 4.18 19.08
C LEU A 47 -6.51 4.96 19.97
N GLY A 48 -6.14 4.39 21.12
CA GLY A 48 -5.25 5.04 22.09
C GLY A 48 -5.84 6.29 22.76
N GLY A 49 -7.13 6.58 22.54
CA GLY A 49 -7.84 7.73 23.08
C GLY A 49 -8.43 7.53 24.48
N GLY A 50 -8.30 6.33 25.06
CA GLY A 50 -9.01 5.93 26.28
C GLY A 50 -10.52 5.85 26.01
N GLU A 51 -11.32 6.56 26.80
CA GLU A 51 -12.78 6.60 26.64
C GLU A 51 -13.26 7.55 25.53
N LYS A 52 -12.33 8.23 24.82
CA LYS A 52 -12.69 9.17 23.76
C LYS A 52 -13.35 8.45 22.59
N THR A 53 -14.49 8.98 22.19
CA THR A 53 -15.24 8.52 21.01
C THR A 53 -15.40 9.66 20.01
N VAL A 54 -15.65 9.29 18.75
CA VAL A 54 -15.95 10.21 17.66
C VAL A 54 -17.31 9.86 17.08
N THR A 55 -18.20 10.84 17.05
CA THR A 55 -19.53 10.75 16.43
C THR A 55 -19.54 11.47 15.09
N LEU A 56 -19.96 10.81 14.00
CA LEU A 56 -19.93 11.40 12.66
C LEU A 56 -20.81 12.66 12.57
N SER A 57 -22.02 12.63 13.11
CA SER A 57 -22.94 13.76 13.10
C SER A 57 -22.40 15.00 13.84
N ALA A 58 -21.39 14.87 14.71
CA ALA A 58 -20.77 16.01 15.39
C ALA A 58 -20.01 16.98 14.44
N PHE A 59 -19.73 16.54 13.21
CA PHE A 59 -19.07 17.34 12.16
C PHE A 59 -20.05 18.09 11.25
N ARG A 60 -21.36 17.78 11.32
CA ARG A 60 -22.38 18.47 10.51
C ARG A 60 -22.38 19.97 10.80
N GLY A 61 -22.47 20.77 9.75
CA GLY A 61 -22.39 22.23 9.77
C GLY A 61 -21.00 22.80 10.11
N LYS A 62 -19.97 21.94 10.28
CA LYS A 62 -18.61 22.39 10.67
C LYS A 62 -17.59 22.16 9.58
N ARG A 63 -17.50 20.92 9.07
CA ARG A 63 -16.51 20.55 8.05
C ARG A 63 -16.82 19.18 7.40
N PRO A 64 -16.34 18.94 6.17
CA PRO A 64 -16.44 17.61 5.55
C PRO A 64 -15.66 16.55 6.34
N VAL A 65 -16.02 15.28 6.14
CA VAL A 65 -15.37 14.12 6.77
C VAL A 65 -14.90 13.13 5.70
N PHE A 66 -13.63 12.77 5.75
CA PHE A 66 -12.99 11.78 4.89
C PHE A 66 -12.81 10.46 5.66
N LEU A 67 -13.48 9.40 5.20
CA LEU A 67 -13.49 8.10 5.87
C LEU A 67 -12.74 7.05 5.04
N ILE A 68 -11.84 6.33 5.72
CA ILE A 68 -11.00 5.29 5.13
C ILE A 68 -11.30 3.96 5.83
N PHE A 69 -12.16 3.14 5.23
CA PHE A 69 -12.42 1.80 5.73
C PHE A 69 -11.28 0.87 5.30
N ALA A 70 -10.55 0.32 6.27
CA ALA A 70 -9.36 -0.50 6.02
C ALA A 70 -9.11 -1.54 7.11
N ASN A 71 -8.28 -2.53 6.79
CA ASN A 71 -7.75 -3.54 7.72
C ASN A 71 -6.26 -3.81 7.39
N HIS A 72 -5.55 -4.44 8.32
CA HIS A 72 -4.10 -4.59 8.25
C HIS A 72 -3.67 -5.58 7.15
N ALA A 73 -4.41 -6.67 6.97
CA ALA A 73 -4.06 -7.73 6.04
C ALA A 73 -4.34 -7.40 4.54
N ARG A 74 -4.50 -6.12 4.17
CA ARG A 74 -4.91 -5.73 2.80
C ARG A 74 -3.90 -4.81 2.10
N LEU A 75 -3.17 -5.41 1.16
CA LEU A 75 -2.14 -4.76 0.33
C LEU A 75 -2.48 -3.40 -0.32
N PRO A 76 -3.65 -3.15 -0.95
CA PRO A 76 -3.96 -1.83 -1.49
C PRO A 76 -3.92 -0.72 -0.44
N PHE A 77 -4.25 -1.01 0.83
CA PHE A 77 -4.12 -0.03 1.90
C PHE A 77 -2.64 0.29 2.15
N TRP A 78 -1.79 -0.74 2.23
CA TRP A 78 -0.34 -0.58 2.31
C TRP A 78 0.24 0.23 1.14
N ASN A 79 -0.11 -0.14 -0.10
CA ASN A 79 0.39 0.52 -1.31
C ASN A 79 -0.08 1.97 -1.45
N LYS A 80 -1.11 2.39 -0.73
CA LYS A 80 -1.71 3.73 -0.84
C LYS A 80 -1.67 4.53 0.47
N ALA A 81 -1.07 3.99 1.54
CA ALA A 81 -0.93 4.66 2.83
C ALA A 81 -0.23 6.02 2.70
N GLY A 82 0.86 6.09 1.93
CA GLY A 82 1.56 7.35 1.66
C GLY A 82 0.68 8.41 0.99
N SER A 83 -0.15 8.02 0.02
CA SER A 83 -1.10 8.92 -0.67
C SER A 83 -2.23 9.39 0.26
N LEU A 84 -2.66 8.57 1.22
CA LEU A 84 -3.66 8.99 2.21
C LEU A 84 -3.08 9.97 3.23
N GLU A 85 -1.87 9.71 3.73
CA GLU A 85 -1.15 10.59 4.64
C GLU A 85 -0.87 11.97 4.02
N ALA A 86 -0.49 11.96 2.76
CA ALA A 86 -0.38 13.10 1.88
C ALA A 86 -1.64 13.98 1.87
N ILE A 87 -2.79 13.39 1.49
CA ILE A 87 -4.08 14.09 1.47
C ILE A 87 -4.44 14.59 2.87
N TYR A 88 -4.24 13.76 3.90
CA TYR A 88 -4.49 14.16 5.28
C TYR A 88 -3.69 15.40 5.67
N ARG A 89 -2.37 15.41 5.43
CA ARG A 89 -1.50 16.56 5.75
C ARG A 89 -1.95 17.83 5.05
N ALA A 90 -2.40 17.72 3.80
CA ALA A 90 -2.89 18.86 3.03
C ALA A 90 -4.19 19.44 3.59
N TYR A 91 -5.17 18.59 3.93
CA TYR A 91 -6.54 19.04 4.21
C TYR A 91 -7.02 18.86 5.66
N GLN A 92 -6.20 18.37 6.59
CA GLN A 92 -6.59 18.13 8.00
C GLN A 92 -7.11 19.38 8.74
N ASP A 93 -6.83 20.57 8.23
CA ASP A 93 -7.36 21.85 8.75
C ASP A 93 -8.67 22.29 8.08
N GLN A 94 -9.06 21.68 6.96
CA GLN A 94 -10.31 21.94 6.24
C GLN A 94 -11.34 20.79 6.32
N ALA A 95 -10.89 19.55 6.50
CA ALA A 95 -11.74 18.39 6.70
C ALA A 95 -11.26 17.51 7.87
N ALA A 96 -12.18 16.75 8.46
CA ALA A 96 -11.83 15.71 9.42
C ALA A 96 -11.47 14.41 8.68
N PHE A 97 -10.49 13.67 9.19
CA PHE A 97 -10.03 12.42 8.58
C PHE A 97 -10.03 11.30 9.60
N PHE A 98 -10.54 10.14 9.19
CA PHE A 98 -10.53 8.95 10.03
C PHE A 98 -10.25 7.70 9.21
N VAL A 99 -9.29 6.90 9.67
CA VAL A 99 -9.26 5.47 9.35
C VAL A 99 -10.30 4.79 10.22
N VAL A 100 -11.20 4.03 9.61
CA VAL A 100 -12.13 3.15 10.33
C VAL A 100 -11.61 1.73 10.19
N TYR A 101 -11.01 1.23 11.27
CA TYR A 101 -10.43 -0.10 11.32
C TYR A 101 -11.55 -1.15 11.41
N ILE A 102 -11.68 -1.96 10.37
CA ILE A 102 -12.70 -3.01 10.23
C ILE A 102 -12.07 -4.40 10.34
N ARG A 103 -12.92 -5.43 10.37
CA ARG A 103 -12.50 -6.85 10.35
C ARG A 103 -11.49 -7.19 9.24
N GLU A 104 -10.68 -8.22 9.47
CA GLU A 104 -9.60 -8.60 8.56
C GLU A 104 -10.11 -9.24 7.28
N THR A 105 -9.35 -9.03 6.20
CA THR A 105 -9.61 -9.70 4.91
C THR A 105 -8.87 -11.04 4.82
N HIS A 106 -7.65 -11.09 5.38
CA HIS A 106 -6.73 -12.22 5.25
C HIS A 106 -6.03 -12.56 6.58
N PRO A 107 -6.78 -12.92 7.63
CA PRO A 107 -6.19 -13.25 8.92
C PRO A 107 -5.44 -14.59 8.88
N VAL A 108 -4.45 -14.74 9.75
CA VAL A 108 -3.57 -15.93 9.81
C VAL A 108 -4.29 -17.21 10.24
N ASP A 109 -5.38 -17.06 11.00
CA ASP A 109 -6.29 -18.10 11.47
C ASP A 109 -7.52 -18.27 10.55
N GLY A 110 -7.52 -17.61 9.39
CA GLY A 110 -8.54 -17.77 8.35
C GLY A 110 -7.93 -17.96 6.96
N ARG A 111 -8.48 -17.28 5.95
CA ARG A 111 -7.96 -17.35 4.57
C ARG A 111 -6.71 -16.47 4.43
N ARG A 112 -5.55 -17.11 4.56
CA ARG A 112 -4.24 -16.49 4.34
C ARG A 112 -4.03 -16.05 2.89
N MET A 113 -3.19 -15.05 2.72
CA MET A 113 -2.72 -14.58 1.42
C MET A 113 -1.19 -14.71 1.41
N ALA A 114 -0.63 -15.46 0.45
CA ALA A 114 0.80 -15.80 0.44
C ALA A 114 1.73 -14.57 0.46
N VAL A 115 1.29 -13.48 -0.16
CA VAL A 115 1.99 -12.20 -0.15
C VAL A 115 2.07 -11.55 1.24
N ASN A 116 1.02 -11.67 2.07
CA ASN A 116 1.06 -11.19 3.46
C ASN A 116 2.06 -12.01 4.29
N ASP A 117 2.10 -13.32 4.07
CA ASP A 117 3.05 -14.21 4.73
C ASP A 117 4.51 -13.89 4.38
N ARG A 118 4.76 -13.58 3.10
CA ARG A 118 6.06 -13.13 2.59
C ARG A 118 6.46 -11.78 3.18
N ASP A 119 5.52 -10.85 3.27
CA ASP A 119 5.76 -9.47 3.71
C ASP A 119 5.65 -9.33 5.26
N GLY A 120 5.55 -10.45 5.99
CA GLY A 120 5.52 -10.48 7.45
C GLY A 120 4.22 -10.00 8.10
N ILE A 121 3.20 -9.69 7.31
CA ILE A 121 1.90 -9.19 7.76
C ILE A 121 1.10 -10.35 8.38
N ARG A 122 1.20 -10.49 9.70
CA ARG A 122 0.58 -11.57 10.48
C ARG A 122 -0.37 -11.00 11.52
N VAL A 123 -1.66 -10.98 11.18
CA VAL A 123 -2.74 -10.54 12.06
C VAL A 123 -3.80 -11.63 12.14
N LYS A 124 -4.33 -11.89 13.34
CA LYS A 124 -5.46 -12.79 13.56
C LYS A 124 -6.78 -12.04 13.35
N GLU A 125 -7.87 -12.74 13.05
CA GLU A 125 -9.19 -12.10 13.06
C GLU A 125 -9.47 -11.66 14.51
N PRO A 126 -9.74 -10.36 14.77
CA PRO A 126 -10.11 -9.93 16.09
C PRO A 126 -11.38 -10.61 16.58
N VAL A 127 -11.36 -11.22 17.77
CA VAL A 127 -12.53 -11.81 18.43
C VAL A 127 -12.98 -11.03 19.66
N THR A 128 -12.10 -10.19 20.21
CA THR A 128 -12.38 -9.23 21.28
C THR A 128 -12.08 -7.79 20.85
N VAL A 129 -12.53 -6.82 21.65
CA VAL A 129 -12.23 -5.40 21.43
C VAL A 129 -10.73 -5.16 21.54
N GLU A 130 -10.09 -5.80 22.52
CA GLU A 130 -8.66 -5.74 22.78
C GLU A 130 -7.86 -6.29 21.61
N ASP A 131 -8.32 -7.39 20.99
CA ASP A 131 -7.68 -7.92 19.77
C ASP A 131 -7.77 -6.92 18.62
N ARG A 132 -8.92 -6.24 18.46
CA ARG A 132 -9.13 -5.26 17.38
C ARG A 132 -8.26 -4.03 17.60
N GLU A 133 -8.16 -3.57 18.84
CA GLU A 133 -7.27 -2.48 19.22
C GLU A 133 -5.80 -2.84 18.94
N ALA A 134 -5.37 -4.04 19.32
CA ALA A 134 -4.01 -4.51 19.07
C ALA A 134 -3.71 -4.62 17.56
N ALA A 135 -4.65 -5.15 16.77
CA ALA A 135 -4.53 -5.24 15.32
C ALA A 135 -4.46 -3.85 14.65
N ALA A 136 -5.33 -2.93 15.07
CA ALA A 136 -5.33 -1.56 14.60
C ALA A 136 -4.07 -0.80 14.97
N SER A 137 -3.57 -0.98 16.20
CA SER A 137 -2.32 -0.39 16.67
C SER A 137 -1.12 -0.89 15.87
N ALA A 138 -1.07 -2.19 15.57
CA ALA A 138 -0.03 -2.75 14.70
C ALA A 138 -0.11 -2.14 13.30
N CYS A 139 -1.30 -2.06 12.72
CA CYS A 139 -1.52 -1.47 11.40
C CYS A 139 -1.05 -0.01 11.31
N VAL A 140 -1.45 0.84 12.27
CA VAL A 140 -1.05 2.25 12.33
C VAL A 140 0.47 2.38 12.45
N LYS A 141 1.09 1.55 13.30
CA LYS A 141 2.54 1.54 13.51
C LYS A 141 3.29 1.10 12.26
N ASP A 142 2.90 -0.02 11.67
CA ASP A 142 3.61 -0.65 10.56
C ASP A 142 3.50 0.19 9.27
N LEU A 143 2.39 0.91 9.10
CA LEU A 143 2.17 1.84 8.00
C LEU A 143 2.64 3.28 8.27
N GLY A 144 3.05 3.60 9.50
CA GLY A 144 3.45 4.95 9.89
C GLY A 144 2.35 5.99 9.75
N LEU A 145 1.09 5.62 10.03
CA LEU A 145 -0.06 6.51 9.87
C LEU A 145 -0.10 7.57 10.98
N SER A 146 -0.38 8.81 10.59
CA SER A 146 -0.70 9.92 11.48
C SER A 146 -2.19 10.28 11.45
N ILE A 147 -2.95 9.74 10.49
CA ILE A 147 -4.41 9.87 10.45
C ILE A 147 -5.03 9.21 11.70
N PRO A 148 -5.95 9.89 12.41
CA PRO A 148 -6.68 9.31 13.53
C PRO A 148 -7.41 8.02 13.15
N CYS A 149 -7.26 6.98 13.97
CA CYS A 149 -7.84 5.66 13.73
C CYS A 149 -9.01 5.39 14.71
N LEU A 150 -10.16 5.02 14.17
CA LEU A 150 -11.36 4.61 14.90
C LEU A 150 -11.53 3.10 14.79
N LEU A 151 -12.02 2.45 15.86
CA LEU A 151 -12.28 1.01 15.84
C LEU A 151 -13.76 0.77 15.58
N ASP A 152 -14.10 0.06 14.50
CA ASP A 152 -15.48 -0.39 14.31
C ASP A 152 -15.87 -1.38 15.43
N GLY A 153 -17.17 -1.50 15.72
CA GLY A 153 -17.69 -2.43 16.71
C GLY A 153 -17.40 -3.88 16.34
N MET A 154 -17.38 -4.78 17.34
CA MET A 154 -17.19 -6.22 17.08
C MET A 154 -18.35 -6.84 16.28
N ASP A 155 -19.51 -6.20 16.28
CA ASP A 155 -20.64 -6.50 15.39
C ASP A 155 -20.41 -6.08 13.92
N ASN A 156 -19.35 -5.31 13.65
CA ASN A 156 -19.01 -4.72 12.35
C ASN A 156 -20.12 -3.84 11.77
N ALA A 157 -20.92 -3.20 12.62
CA ALA A 157 -22.10 -2.47 12.19
C ALA A 157 -21.74 -1.32 11.23
N VAL A 158 -20.69 -0.54 11.50
CA VAL A 158 -20.32 0.61 10.67
C VAL A 158 -19.67 0.14 9.37
N GLY A 159 -18.75 -0.83 9.43
CA GLY A 159 -18.16 -1.44 8.25
C GLY A 159 -19.21 -2.07 7.33
N THR A 160 -20.28 -2.64 7.89
CA THR A 160 -21.41 -3.18 7.14
C THR A 160 -22.28 -2.07 6.54
N ALA A 161 -22.64 -1.05 7.33
CA ALA A 161 -23.49 0.05 6.88
C ALA A 161 -22.88 0.81 5.68
N TYR A 162 -21.55 0.92 5.65
CA TYR A 162 -20.81 1.56 4.56
C TYR A 162 -20.38 0.57 3.47
N ALA A 163 -20.67 -0.72 3.60
CA ALA A 163 -20.11 -1.78 2.77
C ALA A 163 -18.60 -1.56 2.55
N GLY A 164 -17.89 -1.30 3.66
CA GLY A 164 -16.49 -0.86 3.70
C GLY A 164 -15.49 -2.00 3.51
N TRP A 165 -15.91 -3.26 3.68
CA TRP A 165 -15.05 -4.42 3.48
C TRP A 165 -14.90 -4.76 1.98
N PRO A 166 -13.70 -5.11 1.50
CA PRO A 166 -12.44 -5.28 2.24
C PRO A 166 -11.68 -3.97 2.50
N ASN A 167 -11.95 -2.94 1.70
CA ASN A 167 -11.53 -1.56 1.92
C ASN A 167 -12.41 -0.62 1.07
N ARG A 168 -12.63 0.62 1.55
CA ARG A 168 -13.45 1.61 0.84
C ARG A 168 -13.20 3.03 1.33
N LEU A 169 -13.37 3.99 0.44
CA LEU A 169 -13.24 5.42 0.73
C LEU A 169 -14.61 6.08 0.66
N TYR A 170 -14.85 7.02 1.57
CA TYR A 170 -16.01 7.91 1.52
C TYR A 170 -15.60 9.34 1.81
N VAL A 171 -16.28 10.29 1.16
CA VAL A 171 -16.26 11.70 1.55
C VAL A 171 -17.68 12.10 1.88
N ILE A 172 -17.84 12.64 3.09
CA ILE A 172 -19.11 13.14 3.63
C ILE A 172 -19.02 14.66 3.64
N ASP A 173 -20.04 15.33 3.11
CA ASP A 173 -20.09 16.79 3.07
C ASP A 173 -20.47 17.40 4.43
N VAL A 174 -20.52 18.73 4.46
CA VAL A 174 -20.81 19.50 5.67
C VAL A 174 -22.24 19.27 6.18
N ASP A 175 -23.18 18.86 5.33
CA ASP A 175 -24.57 18.60 5.70
C ASP A 175 -24.76 17.14 6.17
N GLY A 176 -23.73 16.31 6.06
CA GLY A 176 -23.77 14.90 6.43
C GLY A 176 -24.27 14.00 5.30
N MET A 177 -24.26 14.47 4.05
CA MET A 177 -24.56 13.66 2.88
C MET A 177 -23.28 13.05 2.31
N VAL A 178 -23.40 11.89 1.65
CA VAL A 178 -22.28 11.29 0.94
C VAL A 178 -21.99 12.10 -0.32
N ALA A 179 -20.83 12.73 -0.38
CA ALA A 179 -20.32 13.39 -1.58
C ALA A 179 -19.57 12.42 -2.50
N TYR A 180 -18.89 11.42 -1.91
CA TYR A 180 -18.18 10.38 -2.65
C TYR A 180 -18.35 9.03 -1.97
N GLN A 181 -18.65 8.03 -2.80
CA GLN A 181 -18.58 6.61 -2.46
C GLN A 181 -17.57 5.96 -3.39
N GLY A 182 -16.47 5.44 -2.85
CA GLY A 182 -15.51 4.68 -3.64
C GLY A 182 -16.13 3.41 -4.23
N PRO A 183 -15.73 2.96 -5.43
CA PRO A 183 -16.14 1.67 -5.95
C PRO A 183 -15.71 0.53 -5.00
N PRO A 184 -16.33 -0.67 -5.08
CA PRO A 184 -15.93 -1.80 -4.26
C PRO A 184 -14.44 -2.14 -4.39
N GLY A 185 -13.80 -2.45 -3.26
CA GLY A 185 -12.41 -2.88 -3.21
C GLY A 185 -12.16 -4.22 -3.92
N PRO A 186 -10.92 -4.52 -4.33
CA PRO A 186 -9.71 -3.73 -4.10
C PRO A 186 -9.35 -2.73 -5.20
N LYS A 187 -9.93 -2.85 -6.41
CA LYS A 187 -9.65 -1.95 -7.54
C LYS A 187 -10.30 -0.56 -7.38
N GLY A 188 -11.29 -0.46 -6.49
CA GLY A 188 -11.99 0.79 -6.17
C GLY A 188 -11.35 1.65 -5.08
N PHE A 189 -10.22 1.24 -4.49
CA PHE A 189 -9.53 2.05 -3.49
C PHE A 189 -8.72 3.17 -4.16
N ARG A 190 -9.37 4.31 -4.41
CA ARG A 190 -8.87 5.42 -5.23
C ARG A 190 -8.79 6.73 -4.44
N PRO A 191 -7.69 6.98 -3.70
CA PRO A 191 -7.54 8.20 -2.88
C PRO A 191 -7.72 9.50 -3.65
N ARG A 192 -7.31 9.54 -4.92
CA ARG A 192 -7.40 10.72 -5.78
C ARG A 192 -8.83 11.16 -6.08
N GLU A 193 -9.68 10.22 -6.48
CA GLU A 193 -11.09 10.53 -6.75
C GLU A 193 -11.79 11.04 -5.48
N ALA A 194 -11.44 10.47 -4.33
CA ALA A 194 -11.93 10.96 -3.05
C ALA A 194 -11.40 12.37 -2.73
N GLU A 195 -10.13 12.65 -2.99
CA GLU A 195 -9.56 14.01 -2.85
C GLU A 195 -10.28 15.00 -3.77
N GLU A 196 -10.50 14.67 -5.04
CA GLU A 196 -11.23 15.52 -5.99
C GLU A 196 -12.65 15.85 -5.52
N ALA A 197 -13.36 14.86 -4.95
CA ALA A 197 -14.66 15.09 -4.34
C ALA A 197 -14.56 16.04 -3.13
N LEU A 198 -13.57 15.85 -2.26
CA LEU A 198 -13.33 16.76 -1.14
C LEU A 198 -13.03 18.19 -1.62
N ARG A 199 -12.18 18.34 -2.64
CA ARG A 199 -11.86 19.65 -3.22
C ARG A 199 -13.08 20.33 -3.82
N THR A 200 -13.96 19.57 -4.46
CA THR A 200 -15.22 20.09 -4.99
C THR A 200 -16.08 20.70 -3.87
N LEU A 201 -16.14 20.05 -2.70
CA LEU A 201 -16.85 20.58 -1.53
C LEU A 201 -16.19 21.85 -0.96
N LEU A 202 -14.86 21.91 -0.97
CA LEU A 202 -14.10 23.05 -0.45
C LEU A 202 -14.06 24.24 -1.42
N GLY A 203 -14.36 24.02 -2.71
CA GLY A 203 -14.42 25.06 -3.73
C GLY A 203 -13.12 25.87 -3.84
N ALA A 204 -13.26 27.19 -3.96
CA ALA A 204 -12.11 28.10 -4.04
C ALA A 204 -11.25 28.16 -2.76
N SER A 205 -11.77 27.68 -1.62
CA SER A 205 -11.03 27.58 -0.36
C SER A 205 -10.11 26.36 -0.32
N ALA A 206 -10.29 25.38 -1.22
CA ALA A 206 -9.47 24.19 -1.26
C ALA A 206 -8.01 24.59 -1.36
N LYS A 207 -7.20 24.16 -0.39
CA LYS A 207 -5.74 24.22 -0.55
C LYS A 207 -5.33 23.58 -1.88
N GLN A 208 -4.25 24.11 -2.47
CA GLN A 208 -3.63 23.55 -3.67
C GLN A 208 -3.56 22.03 -3.54
N PRO A 209 -3.85 21.27 -4.62
CA PRO A 209 -3.86 19.82 -4.58
C PRO A 209 -2.59 19.34 -3.91
N TYR A 210 -2.69 18.28 -3.09
CA TYR A 210 -1.47 17.60 -2.70
C TYR A 210 -0.84 17.11 -4.01
N ALA A 211 0.27 17.73 -4.39
CA ALA A 211 0.93 17.45 -5.65
C ALA A 211 1.64 16.10 -5.55
N THR A 212 0.93 14.98 -5.72
CA THR A 212 1.57 13.69 -6.03
C THR A 212 0.71 12.89 -6.99
N ASP A 213 0.82 13.19 -8.29
CA ASP A 213 1.31 12.24 -9.34
C ASP A 213 1.84 13.07 -10.53
N ARG A 214 2.61 14.13 -10.27
CA ARG A 214 3.49 14.69 -11.31
C ARG A 214 4.93 14.89 -10.87
N ASP A 215 5.19 14.79 -9.57
CA ASP A 215 6.53 14.65 -8.99
C ASP A 215 6.32 14.12 -7.56
N ASP A 216 6.24 12.81 -7.36
CA ASP A 216 6.49 12.26 -6.02
C ASP A 216 8.00 12.13 -5.83
N THR A 217 8.64 13.29 -5.74
CA THR A 217 10.01 13.42 -5.28
C THR A 217 10.04 13.66 -3.77
N SER A 218 8.90 13.77 -3.08
CA SER A 218 8.85 14.19 -1.68
C SER A 218 9.58 13.26 -0.68
N GLY A 219 9.90 12.02 -1.08
CA GLY A 219 10.83 11.13 -0.38
C GLY A 219 12.15 10.85 -1.11
N LEU A 220 12.26 11.21 -2.39
CA LEU A 220 13.41 10.92 -3.25
C LEU A 220 14.22 12.17 -3.63
N GLU A 221 13.76 13.38 -3.33
CA GLU A 221 14.46 14.64 -3.63
C GLU A 221 15.91 14.63 -3.09
N PRO A 222 16.18 14.19 -1.85
CA PRO A 222 17.56 14.08 -1.37
C PRO A 222 18.39 13.12 -2.24
N PHE A 223 17.79 12.00 -2.67
CA PHE A 223 18.44 11.02 -3.54
C PHE A 223 18.66 11.56 -4.96
N LEU A 224 17.66 12.19 -5.58
CA LEU A 224 17.77 12.74 -6.93
C LEU A 224 18.77 13.90 -6.98
N ALA A 225 18.77 14.77 -5.96
CA ALA A 225 19.79 15.80 -5.82
C ALA A 225 21.19 15.18 -5.68
N ARG A 226 21.33 14.09 -4.93
CA ARG A 226 22.59 13.34 -4.80
C ARG A 226 22.99 12.66 -6.11
N LEU A 227 22.06 12.08 -6.84
CA LEU A 227 22.27 11.46 -8.15
C LEU A 227 22.80 12.49 -9.16
N SER A 228 22.13 13.64 -9.31
CA SER A 228 22.59 14.71 -10.21
C SER A 228 23.94 15.29 -9.77
N ALA A 229 24.27 15.30 -8.47
CA ALA A 229 25.59 15.69 -7.99
C ALA A 229 26.67 14.64 -8.30
N LEU A 230 26.34 13.35 -8.16
CA LEU A 230 27.23 12.24 -8.49
C LEU A 230 27.54 12.24 -10.00
N ALA A 231 26.51 12.32 -10.84
CA ALA A 231 26.67 12.39 -12.30
C ALA A 231 27.61 13.54 -12.71
N ARG A 232 27.36 14.76 -12.22
CA ARG A 232 28.24 15.92 -12.49
C ARG A 232 29.67 15.76 -11.98
N SER A 233 29.86 15.03 -10.88
CA SER A 233 31.21 14.78 -10.34
C SER A 233 31.96 13.68 -11.10
N SER A 234 31.23 12.86 -11.85
CA SER A 234 31.75 11.73 -12.63
C SER A 234 31.91 12.06 -14.11
N ASP A 235 31.21 13.08 -14.61
CA ASP A 235 31.41 13.72 -15.91
C ASP A 235 32.76 14.47 -15.94
N ALA A 236 33.83 13.73 -16.25
CA ALA A 236 35.21 14.20 -16.22
C ALA A 236 35.53 15.11 -17.40
N ASP A 237 34.90 14.85 -18.55
CA ASP A 237 35.08 15.63 -19.77
C ASP A 237 34.15 16.87 -19.85
N ARG A 238 33.16 16.96 -18.95
CA ARG A 238 32.17 18.04 -18.85
C ARG A 238 31.28 18.13 -20.07
N SER A 239 31.00 17.00 -20.70
CA SER A 239 30.05 16.89 -21.81
C SER A 239 28.61 17.15 -21.37
N GLY A 240 28.31 17.03 -20.07
CA GLY A 240 26.96 17.10 -19.53
C GLY A 240 26.19 15.77 -19.58
N ALA A 241 26.86 14.70 -20.03
CA ALA A 241 26.35 13.34 -20.07
C ALA A 241 27.42 12.38 -19.52
N LEU A 242 27.03 11.15 -19.16
CA LEU A 242 27.99 10.15 -18.69
C LEU A 242 28.37 9.21 -19.81
N SER A 243 29.65 9.11 -20.15
CA SER A 243 30.16 8.01 -20.95
C SER A 243 30.07 6.68 -20.19
N CYS A 244 30.22 5.55 -20.89
CA CYS A 244 30.17 4.22 -20.28
C CYS A 244 31.17 4.06 -19.12
N GLY A 245 32.41 4.53 -19.28
CA GLY A 245 33.42 4.47 -18.22
C GLY A 245 33.06 5.31 -16.99
N GLU A 246 32.46 6.48 -17.19
CA GLU A 246 32.04 7.36 -16.10
C GLU A 246 30.80 6.81 -15.36
N PHE A 247 29.87 6.21 -16.11
CA PHE A 247 28.71 5.53 -15.55
C PHE A 247 29.11 4.31 -14.70
N VAL A 248 30.00 3.45 -15.22
CA VAL A 248 30.53 2.30 -14.48
C VAL A 248 31.22 2.76 -13.19
N ALA A 249 32.01 3.84 -13.26
CA ALA A 249 32.69 4.39 -12.08
C ALA A 249 31.73 4.99 -11.04
N CYS A 250 30.58 5.56 -11.46
CA CYS A 250 29.62 6.15 -10.54
C CYS A 250 28.55 5.19 -10.02
N GLY A 251 28.31 4.06 -10.70
CA GLY A 251 27.28 3.06 -10.38
C GLY A 251 27.25 2.63 -8.91
N PRO A 252 28.39 2.21 -8.31
CA PRO A 252 28.44 1.81 -6.89
C PRO A 252 28.04 2.94 -5.94
N ARG A 253 28.45 4.19 -6.24
CA ARG A 253 28.12 5.38 -5.43
C ARG A 253 26.63 5.74 -5.53
N ILE A 254 25.99 5.45 -6.66
CA ILE A 254 24.54 5.63 -6.82
C ILE A 254 23.78 4.60 -5.96
N ARG A 255 24.21 3.34 -5.94
CA ARG A 255 23.62 2.29 -5.07
C ARG A 255 23.80 2.62 -3.58
N GLU A 256 24.95 3.14 -3.19
CA GLU A 256 25.21 3.64 -1.83
C GLU A 256 24.27 4.79 -1.46
N ALA A 257 24.18 5.82 -2.31
CA ALA A 257 23.28 6.95 -2.10
C ALA A 257 21.81 6.52 -1.99
N TRP A 258 21.39 5.51 -2.75
CA TRP A 258 20.04 4.94 -2.62
C TRP A 258 19.82 4.30 -1.24
N THR A 259 20.79 3.52 -0.76
CA THR A 259 20.73 2.87 0.56
C THR A 259 20.62 3.89 1.69
N GLU A 260 21.30 5.03 1.56
CA GLU A 260 21.30 6.10 2.56
C GLU A 260 20.04 6.99 2.53
N LEU A 261 19.56 7.33 1.34
CA LEU A 261 18.61 8.43 1.14
C LEU A 261 17.21 7.96 0.70
N ALA A 262 17.05 6.71 0.27
CA ALA A 262 15.74 6.21 -0.11
C ALA A 262 14.78 6.19 1.10
N PRO A 263 13.48 6.41 0.88
CA PRO A 263 12.46 6.24 1.91
C PRO A 263 12.50 4.83 2.50
N ARG A 264 12.19 4.69 3.80
CA ARG A 264 12.21 3.39 4.49
C ARG A 264 11.39 2.29 3.79
N HIS A 265 10.29 2.66 3.15
CA HIS A 265 9.43 1.72 2.40
C HIS A 265 10.00 1.30 1.04
N ALA A 266 11.03 1.97 0.54
CA ALA A 266 11.70 1.70 -0.74
C ALA A 266 13.09 1.05 -0.56
N ARG A 267 13.58 0.93 0.68
CA ARG A 267 14.83 0.22 0.99
C ARG A 267 14.61 -1.30 0.99
N PRO A 268 15.63 -2.08 0.64
CA PRO A 268 15.63 -3.52 0.87
C PRO A 268 15.35 -3.81 2.36
N THR A 269 14.54 -4.83 2.65
CA THR A 269 14.38 -5.26 4.05
C THR A 269 15.67 -5.95 4.52
N PRO A 270 15.93 -6.05 5.84
CA PRO A 270 17.08 -6.84 6.34
C PRO A 270 17.10 -8.29 5.85
N ARG A 271 15.93 -8.83 5.46
CA ARG A 271 15.82 -10.15 4.83
C ARG A 271 16.29 -10.12 3.37
N ASP A 272 15.93 -9.10 2.60
CA ASP A 272 16.34 -8.96 1.21
C ASP A 272 17.85 -8.71 1.12
N GLU A 273 18.40 -7.90 2.03
CA GLU A 273 19.85 -7.72 2.16
C GLU A 273 20.55 -9.04 2.47
N ARG A 274 20.02 -9.83 3.41
CA ARG A 274 20.58 -11.15 3.73
C ARG A 274 20.53 -12.10 2.53
N LEU A 275 19.40 -12.16 1.81
CA LEU A 275 19.26 -13.03 0.64
C LEU A 275 20.16 -12.61 -0.52
N ASN A 276 20.30 -11.30 -0.74
CA ASN A 276 21.21 -10.76 -1.75
C ASN A 276 22.66 -11.08 -1.38
N ASN A 277 23.05 -10.85 -0.13
CA ASN A 277 24.40 -11.17 0.35
C ASN A 277 24.70 -12.67 0.28
N GLU A 278 23.73 -13.53 0.64
CA GLU A 278 23.85 -14.99 0.53
C GLU A 278 23.96 -15.44 -0.95
N ALA A 279 23.19 -14.84 -1.85
CA ALA A 279 23.26 -15.14 -3.27
C ALA A 279 24.60 -14.69 -3.90
N THR A 280 25.11 -13.52 -3.53
CA THR A 280 26.42 -13.04 -3.95
C THR A 280 27.53 -13.93 -3.42
N LEU A 281 27.49 -14.29 -2.13
CA LEU A 281 28.43 -15.25 -1.56
C LEU A 281 28.39 -16.56 -2.32
N LEU A 282 27.22 -17.17 -2.53
CA LEU A 282 27.10 -18.43 -3.27
C LEU A 282 27.60 -18.35 -4.72
N LYS A 283 27.50 -17.17 -5.35
CA LYS A 283 27.96 -16.94 -6.74
C LYS A 283 29.47 -16.91 -6.86
N PHE A 284 30.17 -16.36 -5.86
CA PHE A 284 31.62 -16.08 -5.96
C PHE A 284 32.49 -16.89 -4.99
N ASP A 285 31.95 -17.41 -3.89
CA ASP A 285 32.60 -18.35 -2.96
C ASP A 285 32.80 -19.70 -3.66
N THR A 286 33.90 -19.80 -4.39
CA THR A 286 34.24 -20.93 -5.26
C THR A 286 34.86 -22.05 -4.45
N ASP A 287 35.55 -21.73 -3.35
CA ASP A 287 36.19 -22.71 -2.48
C ASP A 287 35.29 -23.20 -1.32
N GLY A 288 34.14 -22.55 -1.12
CA GLY A 288 33.11 -22.95 -0.16
C GLY A 288 33.44 -22.60 1.28
N ASP A 289 34.41 -21.72 1.52
CA ASP A 289 34.86 -21.30 2.86
C ASP A 289 33.94 -20.26 3.51
N ARG A 290 32.90 -19.83 2.80
CA ARG A 290 31.92 -18.80 3.19
C ARG A 290 32.53 -17.42 3.40
N ARG A 291 33.65 -17.15 2.74
CA ARG A 291 34.33 -15.85 2.67
C ARG A 291 34.64 -15.55 1.20
N LEU A 292 34.97 -14.29 0.93
CA LEU A 292 35.44 -13.88 -0.39
C LEU A 292 36.93 -13.57 -0.29
N SER A 293 37.73 -14.44 -0.87
CA SER A 293 39.16 -14.26 -1.11
C SER A 293 39.43 -13.05 -2.03
N PRO A 294 40.66 -12.52 -2.07
CA PRO A 294 41.02 -11.45 -3.00
C PRO A 294 40.70 -11.77 -4.47
N GLU A 295 40.90 -13.03 -4.87
CA GLU A 295 40.61 -13.52 -6.22
C GLU A 295 39.10 -13.49 -6.53
N GLU A 296 38.27 -13.92 -5.59
CA GLU A 296 36.81 -13.96 -5.74
C GLU A 296 36.20 -12.56 -5.70
N ARG A 297 36.77 -11.63 -4.91
CA ARG A 297 36.39 -10.21 -4.95
C ARG A 297 36.71 -9.59 -6.30
N LYS A 298 37.85 -9.93 -6.89
CA LYS A 298 38.20 -9.44 -8.23
C LYS A 298 37.25 -9.99 -9.30
N ALA A 299 36.83 -11.25 -9.16
CA ALA A 299 35.82 -11.84 -10.03
C ALA A 299 34.45 -11.14 -9.87
N MET A 300 34.07 -10.81 -8.63
CA MET A 300 32.88 -10.04 -8.32
C MET A 300 32.92 -8.62 -8.91
N GLU A 301 34.04 -7.91 -8.77
CA GLU A 301 34.24 -6.58 -9.36
C GLU A 301 34.15 -6.61 -10.89
N ALA A 302 34.74 -7.62 -11.54
CA ALA A 302 34.67 -7.79 -12.98
C ALA A 302 33.25 -8.11 -13.48
N ASP A 303 32.49 -8.92 -12.73
CA ASP A 303 31.10 -9.22 -13.01
C ASP A 303 30.19 -8.00 -12.81
N GLU A 304 30.39 -7.22 -11.73
CA GLU A 304 29.67 -5.95 -11.52
C GLU A 304 29.98 -4.94 -12.62
N GLN A 305 31.24 -4.84 -13.04
CA GLN A 305 31.63 -4.01 -14.17
C GLN A 305 30.89 -4.42 -15.45
N ALA A 306 30.89 -5.72 -15.78
CA ALA A 306 30.19 -6.24 -16.96
C ALA A 306 28.67 -6.00 -16.89
N GLU A 307 28.06 -6.12 -15.71
CA GLU A 307 26.64 -5.82 -15.49
C GLU A 307 26.33 -4.33 -15.71
N LEU A 308 27.18 -3.42 -15.22
CA LEU A 308 27.01 -1.97 -15.40
C LEU A 308 27.22 -1.55 -16.87
N GLU A 309 28.17 -2.15 -17.58
CA GLU A 309 28.35 -1.93 -19.03
C GLU A 309 27.14 -2.43 -19.84
N ALA A 310 26.60 -3.61 -19.50
CA ALA A 310 25.39 -4.14 -20.13
C ALA A 310 24.15 -3.28 -19.80
N LEU A 311 24.12 -2.67 -18.62
CA LEU A 311 23.08 -1.73 -18.22
C LEU A 311 23.19 -0.40 -18.97
N PHE A 312 24.41 0.12 -19.14
CA PHE A 312 24.68 1.33 -19.92
C PHE A 312 24.06 1.20 -21.32
N GLY A 313 24.34 0.09 -22.02
CA GLY A 313 23.78 -0.14 -23.35
C GLY A 313 22.25 -0.28 -23.41
N LYS A 314 21.57 -0.49 -22.28
CA LYS A 314 20.09 -0.45 -22.19
C LYS A 314 19.57 0.94 -21.82
N ALA A 315 20.39 1.73 -21.15
CA ALA A 315 20.07 3.06 -20.66
C ALA A 315 20.26 4.12 -21.76
N ASP A 316 21.28 3.94 -22.61
CA ASP A 316 21.56 4.75 -23.80
C ASP A 316 20.49 4.47 -24.86
N ALA A 317 19.40 5.23 -24.80
CA ALA A 317 18.17 4.94 -25.52
C ALA A 317 18.22 5.48 -26.95
N ASP A 318 18.95 6.57 -27.16
CA ASP A 318 19.17 7.15 -28.49
C ASP A 318 20.44 6.65 -29.18
N GLY A 319 21.30 5.93 -28.47
CA GLY A 319 22.50 5.27 -29.00
C GLY A 319 23.63 6.25 -29.28
N ASP A 320 23.66 7.40 -28.62
CA ASP A 320 24.68 8.43 -28.80
C ASP A 320 26.00 8.10 -28.09
N GLY A 321 26.02 7.03 -27.28
CA GLY A 321 27.20 6.58 -26.54
C GLY A 321 27.41 7.34 -25.23
N ALA A 322 26.43 8.09 -24.75
CA ALA A 322 26.41 8.80 -23.49
C ALA A 322 25.05 8.66 -22.80
N LEU A 323 25.00 8.91 -21.48
CA LEU A 323 23.74 8.97 -20.73
C LEU A 323 23.43 10.39 -20.34
N SER A 324 22.39 10.93 -20.95
CA SER A 324 21.77 12.19 -20.51
C SER A 324 21.16 12.04 -19.11
N GLU A 325 20.87 13.18 -18.45
CA GLU A 325 20.19 13.15 -17.15
C GLU A 325 18.81 12.46 -17.23
N ALA A 326 18.14 12.55 -18.38
CA ALA A 326 16.85 11.90 -18.62
C ALA A 326 16.99 10.37 -18.73
N GLU A 327 17.99 9.90 -19.46
CA GLU A 327 18.28 8.46 -19.63
C GLU A 327 18.79 7.84 -18.34
N LEU A 328 19.66 8.53 -17.62
CA LEU A 328 20.13 8.10 -16.31
C LEU A 328 18.97 7.94 -15.32
N ARG A 329 17.99 8.86 -15.34
CA ARG A 329 16.77 8.75 -14.54
C ARG A 329 15.91 7.56 -14.96
N ALA A 330 15.72 7.36 -16.27
CA ALA A 330 14.95 6.24 -16.80
C ALA A 330 15.60 4.87 -16.53
N ALA A 331 16.93 4.84 -16.35
CA ALA A 331 17.69 3.63 -16.04
C ALA A 331 17.66 3.23 -14.55
N LEU A 332 17.17 4.09 -13.65
CA LEU A 332 17.13 3.82 -12.21
C LEU A 332 16.42 2.52 -11.80
N PRO A 333 15.30 2.09 -12.41
CA PRO A 333 14.69 0.79 -12.11
C PRO A 333 15.62 -0.40 -12.34
N LEU A 334 16.42 -0.30 -13.38
CA LEU A 334 17.34 -1.35 -13.78
C LEU A 334 18.61 -1.31 -12.91
N LEU A 335 19.08 -0.11 -12.55
CA LEU A 335 20.27 0.09 -11.71
C LEU A 335 20.05 -0.31 -10.24
N LEU A 336 18.87 -0.03 -9.71
CA LEU A 336 18.52 -0.16 -8.28
C LEU A 336 17.65 -1.39 -7.98
N GLY A 337 17.16 -2.08 -9.03
CA GLY A 337 16.41 -3.32 -8.92
C GLY A 337 14.97 -3.15 -8.38
N PRO A 338 14.31 -4.26 -7.99
CA PRO A 338 12.87 -4.29 -7.69
C PRO A 338 12.42 -3.47 -6.47
N GLY A 339 13.36 -2.94 -5.68
CA GLY A 339 13.09 -2.00 -4.59
C GLY A 339 12.84 -0.56 -5.08
N TYR A 340 13.34 -0.21 -6.27
CA TYR A 340 13.03 1.05 -6.92
C TYR A 340 11.67 0.96 -7.61
N ARG A 341 10.79 1.90 -7.30
CA ARG A 341 9.57 2.15 -8.07
C ARG A 341 9.68 3.54 -8.67
N GLU A 342 9.64 3.62 -9.99
CA GLU A 342 9.50 4.92 -10.65
C GLU A 342 8.28 5.64 -10.09
N PRO A 343 8.36 6.96 -9.89
CA PRO A 343 7.19 7.82 -9.95
C PRO A 343 6.68 7.73 -11.39
N THR A 344 5.81 6.76 -11.70
CA THR A 344 5.34 6.57 -13.08
C THR A 344 4.47 7.75 -13.47
N GLY A 345 5.02 8.64 -14.31
CA GLY A 345 4.26 9.63 -15.05
C GLY A 345 3.60 8.96 -16.25
N ARG A 346 2.36 8.48 -16.09
CA ARG A 346 1.39 8.30 -17.18
C ARG A 346 -0.02 8.08 -16.64
#